data_AF-D8MB19-F1
#
_entry.id   AF-D8MB19-F1
#
_cell.length_a   1.000
_cell.length_b   1.000
_cell.length_c   1.000
_cell.angle_alpha   90.00
_cell.angle_beta   90.00
_cell.angle_gamma   90.00
#
_symmetry.space_group_name_H-M   'P 1'
#
loop_
_entity.id
_entity.type
_entity.pdbx_description
1 polymer ?
#
loop_
_entity_poly.entity_id
_entity_poly.type
_entity_poly.pdbx_seq_one_letter_code
_entity_poly.pdbx_strand_id
1 'polypeptide(L)'
;MNITEHYAFFGSWARQLSNAPISMICTPNDQHLTIQLYGATPSAHVHVLLKSFYESLMLGNHIRDLNNPSYARNKLDPVSSLIVNDCKLPEEYDYIQGRKRANRTLPGNMLPPPGLLMNPIKVDETTTKAKEALAGTNFAEKHEERPGACVSKTRDELDVAPKDMKQRDSRETIHVSSRLLPNIQMVDGKAEIDLSDYKENGCEVEVVAVDEGRFLDTVLFYSGSEDDRVSLMVQQQELEESLDPSKNYTEEKRISVVTAEEPLSIDSKSEMQVLASLEDVWLLLKVLLDDSRLQQFSFLLSWDRMNEKEKMRLYNKYNCSEVNVFIYFRDRPFFDAYLASSLQLKVEKSFLDVWLTGGDVSRFLQPQFFERLNAFEHALRASLMSEEKVQQSNLG
;
A
#
# COMPACT_ATOMS: atom_id res chain seq x y z
N MET A 1 59.50 -4.93 23.23
CA MET A 1 58.19 -4.36 22.90
C MET A 1 58.34 -3.73 21.55
N ASN A 2 57.68 -4.26 20.52
CA ASN A 2 57.77 -3.73 19.17
C ASN A 2 56.47 -2.96 18.91
N ILE A 3 56.57 -1.75 18.39
CA ILE A 3 55.43 -0.91 18.07
C ILE A 3 55.42 -0.75 16.55
N THR A 4 54.33 -1.16 15.91
CA THR A 4 54.01 -0.74 14.55
C THR A 4 52.98 0.38 14.61
N GLU A 5 52.77 1.06 13.49
CA GLU A 5 51.79 2.14 13.32
C GLU A 5 50.37 1.81 13.84
N HIS A 6 49.99 0.53 13.81
CA HIS A 6 48.65 0.06 14.18
C HIS A 6 48.62 -0.87 15.42
N TYR A 7 49.75 -1.44 15.87
CA TYR A 7 49.78 -2.47 16.93
C TYR A 7 51.02 -2.39 17.83
N ALA A 8 50.82 -2.55 19.14
CA ALA A 8 51.88 -2.78 20.12
C ALA A 8 52.00 -4.28 20.47
N PHE A 9 53.18 -4.86 20.27
CA PHE A 9 53.47 -6.28 20.45
C PHE A 9 54.20 -6.56 21.78
N PHE A 10 53.59 -7.42 22.59
CA PHE A 10 53.99 -7.80 23.95
C PHE A 10 54.31 -9.30 24.04
N GLY A 11 55.18 -9.79 23.15
CA GLY A 11 55.61 -11.19 23.14
C GLY A 11 54.54 -12.12 22.56
N SER A 12 53.70 -12.69 23.42
CA SER A 12 52.65 -13.65 23.06
C SER A 12 51.31 -13.03 22.64
N TRP A 13 51.16 -11.71 22.78
CA TRP A 13 49.94 -10.99 22.41
C TRP A 13 50.26 -9.62 21.80
N ALA A 14 49.31 -9.11 21.01
CA ALA A 14 49.35 -7.77 20.43
C ALA A 14 48.14 -6.98 20.91
N ARG A 15 48.30 -5.68 21.08
CA ARG A 15 47.20 -4.73 21.33
C ARG A 15 47.12 -3.77 20.16
N GLN A 16 45.96 -3.68 19.52
CA GLN A 16 45.71 -2.62 18.55
C GLN A 16 45.88 -1.27 19.26
N LEU A 17 46.64 -0.36 18.64
CA LEU A 17 46.72 1.01 19.12
C LEU A 17 45.35 1.66 18.91
N SER A 18 44.87 2.42 19.89
CA SER A 18 43.66 3.20 19.70
C SER A 18 43.95 4.28 18.65
N ASN A 19 43.23 4.25 17.52
CA ASN A 19 43.17 5.37 16.58
C ASN A 19 42.91 6.67 17.36
N ALA A 20 43.45 7.79 16.89
CA ALA A 20 43.18 9.08 17.50
C ALA A 20 41.65 9.33 17.56
N PRO A 21 41.14 10.00 18.61
CA PRO A 21 39.73 10.37 18.64
C PRO A 21 39.45 11.24 17.43
N ILE A 22 38.43 10.87 16.64
CA ILE A 22 37.99 11.72 15.52
C ILE A 22 37.48 13.03 16.10
N SER A 23 37.95 14.15 15.56
CA SER A 23 37.43 15.48 15.87
C SER A 23 37.10 16.21 14.58
N MET A 24 36.11 17.09 14.67
CA MET A 24 35.56 17.83 13.55
C MET A 24 35.51 19.31 13.93
N ILE A 25 35.93 20.17 13.00
CA ILE A 25 35.77 21.61 13.11
C ILE A 25 34.97 22.05 11.88
N CYS A 26 33.79 22.63 12.13
CA CYS A 26 32.93 23.20 11.11
C CYS A 26 33.00 24.74 11.20
N THR A 27 33.61 25.38 10.21
CA THR A 27 33.71 26.85 10.12
C THR A 27 32.75 27.38 9.06
N PRO A 28 31.62 27.99 9.44
CA PRO A 28 30.75 28.68 8.51
C PRO A 28 31.40 29.99 8.01
N ASN A 29 31.15 30.33 6.75
CA ASN A 29 31.60 31.55 6.08
C ASN A 29 30.40 32.20 5.35
N ASP A 30 30.61 33.34 4.69
CA ASP A 30 29.54 34.11 4.07
C ASP A 30 28.86 33.42 2.86
N GLN A 31 29.50 32.43 2.24
CA GLN A 31 28.89 31.59 1.19
C GLN A 31 29.13 30.08 1.35
N HIS A 32 30.16 29.67 2.11
CA HIS A 32 30.54 28.25 2.21
C HIS A 32 30.63 27.76 3.66
N LEU A 33 30.42 26.47 3.87
CA LEU A 33 30.77 25.76 5.09
C LEU A 33 32.03 24.94 4.85
N THR A 34 33.13 25.28 5.52
CA THR A 34 34.32 24.43 5.58
C THR A 34 34.18 23.43 6.73
N ILE A 35 34.46 22.17 6.45
CA ILE A 35 34.48 21.07 7.43
C ILE A 35 35.87 20.46 7.40
N GLN A 36 36.55 20.44 8.53
CA GLN A 36 37.85 19.81 8.70
C GLN A 36 37.75 18.65 9.70
N LEU A 37 38.20 17.46 9.30
CA LEU A 37 38.37 16.30 10.17
C LEU A 37 39.83 16.12 10.58
N TYR A 38 40.02 15.61 11.80
CA TYR A 38 41.30 15.18 12.36
C TYR A 38 41.12 13.79 13.00
N GLY A 39 42.17 12.95 13.00
CA GLY A 39 42.10 11.58 13.52
C GLY A 39 41.26 10.61 12.67
N ALA A 40 40.92 11.02 11.44
CA ALA A 40 40.10 10.30 10.49
C ALA A 40 40.92 9.32 9.62
N THR A 41 40.35 8.19 9.23
CA THR A 41 40.95 7.28 8.23
C THR A 41 40.62 7.70 6.79
N PRO A 42 41.27 7.12 5.76
CA PRO A 42 40.86 7.27 4.35
C PRO A 42 39.45 6.75 4.03
N SER A 43 38.77 6.07 4.96
CA SER A 43 37.36 5.65 4.82
C SER A 43 36.36 6.62 5.48
N ALA A 44 36.84 7.74 6.02
CA ALA A 44 35.99 8.73 6.66
C ALA A 44 35.12 9.50 5.65
N HIS A 45 33.84 9.61 5.96
CA HIS A 45 32.83 10.23 5.11
C HIS A 45 31.96 11.20 5.92
N VAL A 46 31.55 12.31 5.29
CA VAL A 46 30.70 13.32 5.93
C VAL A 46 29.34 13.38 5.24
N HIS A 47 28.28 13.46 6.03
CA HIS A 47 26.92 13.71 5.59
C HIS A 47 26.48 15.06 6.16
N VAL A 48 25.83 15.90 5.36
CA VAL A 48 25.27 17.17 5.82
C VAL A 48 23.78 17.23 5.49
N LEU A 49 22.96 17.43 6.50
CA LEU A 49 21.53 17.64 6.39
C LEU A 49 21.22 19.12 6.59
N LEU A 50 20.81 19.77 5.50
CA LEU A 50 20.39 21.16 5.44
C LEU A 50 18.89 21.20 5.74
N LYS A 51 18.50 21.41 7.01
CA LYS A 51 17.09 21.40 7.43
C LYS A 51 16.44 22.75 7.16
N SER A 52 15.30 22.75 6.46
CA SER A 52 14.49 23.98 6.30
C SER A 52 13.83 24.35 7.63
N PHE A 53 13.17 23.38 8.28
CA PHE A 53 12.52 23.55 9.58
C PHE A 53 13.29 22.82 10.67
N TYR A 54 13.20 23.32 11.91
CA TYR A 54 13.72 22.59 13.09
C TYR A 54 12.97 21.27 13.28
N GLU A 55 13.70 20.17 13.44
CA GLU A 55 13.15 18.82 13.58
C GLU A 55 13.87 18.06 14.69
N SER A 56 13.11 17.31 15.51
CA SER A 56 13.67 16.54 16.64
C SER A 56 14.39 15.26 16.22
N LEU A 57 14.29 14.87 14.95
CA LEU A 57 15.04 13.78 14.36
C LEU A 57 16.46 14.27 14.01
N MET A 58 17.46 13.56 14.55
CA MET A 58 18.87 13.82 14.30
C MET A 58 19.42 12.70 13.42
N LEU A 59 19.94 13.06 12.25
CA LEU A 59 20.60 12.15 11.30
C LEU A 59 21.68 11.30 11.99
N GLY A 60 22.44 11.90 12.91
CA GLY A 60 23.51 11.24 13.66
C GLY A 60 23.05 10.00 14.43
N ASN A 61 21.82 9.98 14.94
CA ASN A 61 21.29 8.84 15.69
C ASN A 61 20.83 7.70 14.77
N HIS A 62 20.10 8.02 13.70
CA HIS A 62 19.65 6.99 12.74
C HIS A 62 20.82 6.26 12.04
N ILE A 63 21.94 6.95 11.79
CA ILE A 63 23.14 6.33 11.22
C ILE A 63 23.88 5.44 12.25
N ARG A 64 23.82 5.78 13.55
CA ARG A 64 24.40 4.97 14.65
C ARG A 64 23.68 3.64 14.82
N ASP A 65 22.34 3.66 14.90
CA ASP A 65 21.53 2.45 15.19
C ASP A 65 21.68 1.36 14.11
N LEU A 66 21.80 1.77 12.84
CA LEU A 66 22.03 0.85 11.70
C LEU A 66 23.39 0.13 11.74
N ASN A 67 24.38 0.65 12.49
CA ASN A 67 25.78 0.21 12.45
C ASN A 67 26.21 -0.55 13.71
N ASN A 68 25.31 -1.37 14.28
CA ASN A 68 25.63 -2.25 15.40
C ASN A 68 25.79 -3.71 14.92
N PRO A 69 26.96 -4.11 14.37
CA PRO A 69 27.16 -5.45 13.82
C PRO A 69 27.16 -6.51 14.93
N SER A 70 25.99 -7.10 15.18
CA SER A 70 25.86 -8.19 16.15
C SER A 70 26.76 -9.37 15.75
N TYR A 71 27.80 -9.62 16.55
CA TYR A 71 28.80 -10.64 16.25
C TYR A 71 28.14 -12.02 16.03
N ALA A 72 28.36 -12.61 14.85
CA ALA A 72 27.78 -13.89 14.46
C ALA A 72 28.24 -15.02 15.40
N ARG A 73 27.37 -15.42 16.34
CA ARG A 73 27.63 -16.49 17.31
C ARG A 73 27.50 -17.87 16.66
N ASN A 74 28.55 -18.28 15.96
CA ASN A 74 28.70 -19.65 15.48
C ASN A 74 28.83 -20.62 16.68
N LYS A 75 28.04 -21.70 16.67
CA LYS A 75 27.91 -22.66 17.78
C LYS A 75 28.53 -23.99 17.37
N LEU A 76 29.38 -24.56 18.23
CA LEU A 76 30.09 -25.82 17.99
C LEU A 76 29.59 -26.89 18.95
N ASP A 77 28.46 -27.53 18.61
CA ASP A 77 27.89 -28.64 19.37
C ASP A 77 28.44 -30.00 18.88
N PRO A 78 28.62 -31.01 19.77
CA PRO A 78 29.13 -32.33 19.42
C PRO A 78 28.08 -33.22 18.73
N VAL A 79 28.56 -34.13 17.87
CA VAL A 79 27.71 -35.03 17.06
C VAL A 79 27.06 -36.14 17.89
N SER A 80 25.75 -36.36 17.70
CA SER A 80 24.97 -37.48 18.23
C SER A 80 24.50 -38.43 17.11
N SER A 81 23.90 -39.57 17.47
CA SER A 81 23.40 -40.58 16.52
C SER A 81 21.93 -40.93 16.80
N LEU A 82 21.12 -41.02 15.75
CA LEU A 82 19.65 -41.10 15.86
C LEU A 82 19.08 -42.07 14.80
N ILE A 83 18.08 -42.87 15.18
CA ILE A 83 17.42 -43.84 14.31
C ILE A 83 16.15 -43.22 13.71
N VAL A 84 16.05 -43.22 12.38
CA VAL A 84 14.94 -42.62 11.62
C VAL A 84 14.19 -43.70 10.84
N ASN A 85 12.86 -43.71 10.91
CA ASN A 85 12.01 -44.72 10.25
C ASN A 85 11.12 -44.14 9.15
N ASP A 86 11.16 -42.83 8.94
CA ASP A 86 10.15 -42.05 8.20
C ASP A 86 10.35 -42.05 6.66
N CYS A 87 11.00 -43.08 6.11
CA CYS A 87 11.28 -43.23 4.69
C CYS A 87 10.02 -43.62 3.90
N LYS A 88 9.59 -42.77 2.95
CA LYS A 88 8.51 -43.07 2.01
C LYS A 88 9.06 -43.78 0.77
N LEU A 89 8.40 -44.87 0.38
CA LEU A 89 8.69 -45.61 -0.84
C LEU A 89 8.44 -44.76 -2.11
N PRO A 90 9.09 -45.07 -3.25
CA PRO A 90 8.84 -44.40 -4.52
C PRO A 90 7.37 -44.52 -4.97
N GLU A 91 6.83 -43.45 -5.55
CA GLU A 91 5.39 -43.38 -5.83
C GLU A 91 4.90 -44.42 -6.84
N GLU A 92 5.71 -44.81 -7.82
CA GLU A 92 5.34 -45.91 -8.74
C GLU A 92 5.14 -47.23 -7.99
N TYR A 93 5.98 -47.52 -7.01
CA TYR A 93 5.92 -48.78 -6.27
C TYR A 93 4.68 -48.84 -5.38
N ASP A 94 4.37 -47.74 -4.67
CA ASP A 94 3.16 -47.64 -3.85
C ASP A 94 1.89 -47.62 -4.72
N TYR A 95 1.90 -46.92 -5.87
CA TYR A 95 0.84 -46.96 -6.87
C TYR A 95 0.59 -48.37 -7.43
N ILE A 96 1.65 -49.13 -7.75
CA ILE A 96 1.53 -50.52 -8.22
C ILE A 96 0.92 -51.41 -7.12
N GLN A 97 1.38 -51.29 -5.87
CA GLN A 97 0.85 -52.05 -4.73
C GLN A 97 -0.62 -51.68 -4.43
N GLY A 98 -0.95 -50.39 -4.43
CA GLY A 98 -2.31 -49.88 -4.25
C GLY A 98 -3.25 -50.33 -5.37
N ARG A 99 -2.83 -50.20 -6.64
CA ARG A 99 -3.60 -50.65 -7.81
C ARG A 99 -3.78 -52.17 -7.86
N LYS A 100 -2.83 -52.94 -7.34
CA LYS A 100 -2.95 -54.40 -7.17
C LYS A 100 -3.92 -54.82 -6.07
N ARG A 101 -4.17 -53.95 -5.07
CA ARG A 101 -5.12 -54.17 -3.96
C ARG A 101 -6.51 -53.58 -4.21
N ALA A 102 -6.67 -52.70 -5.20
CA ALA A 102 -7.91 -51.98 -5.46
C ALA A 102 -8.89 -52.76 -6.35
N ASN A 103 -10.00 -53.22 -5.78
CA ASN A 103 -11.12 -53.79 -6.54
C ASN A 103 -11.79 -52.71 -7.40
N ARG A 104 -11.70 -52.83 -8.74
CA ARG A 104 -12.23 -51.82 -9.69
C ARG A 104 -13.56 -52.24 -10.32
N THR A 105 -14.66 -51.75 -9.75
CA THR A 105 -16.00 -51.75 -10.36
C THR A 105 -16.60 -50.35 -10.30
N LEU A 106 -16.47 -49.59 -11.39
CA LEU A 106 -17.07 -48.24 -11.55
C LEU A 106 -17.64 -48.03 -12.97
N PRO A 107 -18.74 -48.70 -13.35
CA PRO A 107 -19.55 -48.31 -14.51
C PRO A 107 -20.56 -47.24 -14.11
N GLY A 108 -20.51 -46.04 -14.71
CA GLY A 108 -21.45 -44.96 -14.39
C GLY A 108 -21.25 -43.70 -15.23
N ASN A 109 -22.24 -42.80 -15.17
CA ASN A 109 -22.14 -41.46 -15.74
C ASN A 109 -21.35 -40.55 -14.80
N MET A 110 -20.41 -39.77 -15.34
CA MET A 110 -19.51 -38.87 -14.59
C MET A 110 -19.92 -37.39 -14.67
N LEU A 111 -21.05 -37.06 -15.30
CA LEU A 111 -21.59 -35.70 -15.28
C LEU A 111 -22.03 -35.29 -13.86
N PRO A 112 -21.83 -34.03 -13.45
CA PRO A 112 -22.33 -33.54 -12.17
C PRO A 112 -23.88 -33.56 -12.15
N PRO A 113 -24.49 -33.79 -10.97
CA PRO A 113 -25.95 -33.71 -10.82
C PRO A 113 -26.46 -32.27 -11.04
N PRO A 114 -27.73 -32.08 -11.44
CA PRO A 114 -28.33 -30.75 -11.55
C PRO A 114 -28.35 -30.05 -10.19
N GLY A 115 -27.90 -28.80 -10.16
CA GLY A 115 -27.84 -27.96 -8.96
C GLY A 115 -28.85 -26.81 -8.97
N LEU A 116 -29.10 -26.23 -7.80
CA LEU A 116 -30.02 -25.10 -7.61
C LEU A 116 -29.42 -23.73 -8.01
N LEU A 117 -28.08 -23.65 -8.13
CA LEU A 117 -27.37 -22.42 -8.46
C LEU A 117 -27.38 -22.17 -9.98
N MET A 118 -27.95 -21.04 -10.40
CA MET A 118 -27.93 -20.59 -11.81
C MET A 118 -26.50 -20.45 -12.35
N ASN A 119 -25.59 -19.91 -11.53
CA ASN A 119 -24.16 -19.82 -11.80
C ASN A 119 -23.39 -20.58 -10.69
N PRO A 120 -22.81 -21.76 -10.96
CA PRO A 120 -22.07 -22.51 -9.95
C PRO A 120 -20.71 -21.86 -9.66
N ILE A 121 -20.44 -21.59 -8.38
CA ILE A 121 -19.15 -21.03 -7.94
C ILE A 121 -18.07 -22.11 -8.03
N LYS A 122 -16.97 -21.81 -8.74
CA LYS A 122 -15.80 -22.69 -8.83
C LYS A 122 -14.97 -22.57 -7.54
N VAL A 123 -15.12 -23.55 -6.65
CA VAL A 123 -14.40 -23.57 -5.35
C VAL A 123 -12.90 -23.85 -5.53
N ASP A 124 -12.54 -24.75 -6.45
CA ASP A 124 -11.16 -25.18 -6.71
C ASP A 124 -10.85 -25.28 -8.21
N GLU A 125 -9.57 -25.08 -8.57
CA GLU A 125 -9.05 -25.31 -9.92
C GLU A 125 -8.26 -26.63 -10.00
N THR A 126 -8.88 -27.69 -10.52
CA THR A 126 -8.17 -28.94 -10.82
C THR A 126 -7.19 -28.75 -11.99
N THR A 127 -5.94 -28.42 -11.68
CA THR A 127 -4.86 -28.33 -12.67
C THR A 127 -4.33 -29.72 -13.01
N THR A 128 -4.56 -30.17 -14.25
CA THR A 128 -4.06 -31.45 -14.78
C THR A 128 -2.55 -31.37 -15.03
N LYS A 129 -1.76 -31.47 -13.96
CA LYS A 129 -0.31 -31.59 -14.03
C LYS A 129 0.05 -33.02 -14.43
N ALA A 130 0.90 -33.17 -15.45
CA ALA A 130 1.57 -34.44 -15.71
C ALA A 130 2.46 -34.75 -14.50
N LYS A 131 2.07 -35.73 -13.69
CA LYS A 131 2.79 -36.08 -12.47
C LYS A 131 3.86 -37.11 -12.80
N GLU A 132 5.10 -36.64 -12.96
CA GLU A 132 6.28 -37.51 -12.89
C GLU A 132 6.31 -38.14 -11.50
N ALA A 133 6.48 -39.47 -11.44
CA ALA A 133 6.38 -40.20 -10.18
C ALA A 133 7.59 -39.89 -9.30
N LEU A 134 7.33 -39.42 -8.08
CA LEU A 134 8.41 -39.01 -7.18
C LEU A 134 9.25 -40.22 -6.75
N ALA A 135 10.57 -40.05 -6.81
CA ALA A 135 11.52 -40.94 -6.16
C ALA A 135 11.23 -40.99 -4.65
N GLY A 136 11.51 -42.15 -4.03
CA GLY A 136 11.32 -42.32 -2.59
C GLY A 136 12.17 -41.34 -1.79
N THR A 137 11.67 -40.90 -0.63
CA THR A 137 12.40 -39.96 0.22
C THR A 137 13.51 -40.68 0.96
N ASN A 138 14.74 -40.18 0.88
CA ASN A 138 15.78 -40.56 1.85
C ASN A 138 15.31 -40.26 3.28
N PHE A 139 15.92 -40.93 4.27
CA PHE A 139 15.67 -40.63 5.68
C PHE A 139 15.97 -39.16 5.96
N ALA A 140 15.03 -38.46 6.58
CA ALA A 140 15.20 -37.06 6.96
C ALA A 140 16.26 -36.93 8.07
N GLU A 141 17.09 -35.88 8.02
CA GLU A 141 17.95 -35.52 9.13
C GLU A 141 17.08 -35.12 10.34
N LYS A 142 17.18 -35.92 11.41
CA LYS A 142 16.60 -35.61 12.73
C LYS A 142 17.74 -35.26 13.68
N HIS A 143 17.76 -34.03 14.16
CA HIS A 143 18.63 -33.60 15.25
C HIS A 143 18.02 -33.98 16.62
N GLU A 144 18.84 -33.98 17.68
CA GLU A 144 18.33 -34.01 19.05
C GLU A 144 17.58 -32.72 19.38
N GLU A 145 16.24 -32.78 19.51
CA GLU A 145 15.50 -31.76 20.24
C GLU A 145 15.81 -31.88 21.74
N ARG A 146 16.77 -31.08 22.22
CA ARG A 146 17.01 -30.95 23.67
C ARG A 146 16.02 -29.95 24.28
N PRO A 147 15.17 -30.37 25.23
CA PRO A 147 14.37 -29.42 25.99
C PRO A 147 15.28 -28.59 26.90
N GLY A 148 15.19 -27.27 26.81
CA GLY A 148 15.96 -26.37 27.69
C GLY A 148 17.09 -25.59 27.03
N ALA A 149 16.86 -24.97 25.87
CA ALA A 149 17.49 -23.68 25.58
C ALA A 149 16.57 -22.57 26.08
N CYS A 150 17.09 -21.65 26.90
CA CYS A 150 16.34 -20.46 27.26
C CYS A 150 16.10 -19.63 25.98
N VAL A 151 14.84 -19.49 25.58
CA VAL A 151 14.45 -18.51 24.56
C VAL A 151 14.71 -17.14 25.18
N SER A 152 15.91 -16.61 24.93
CA SER A 152 16.10 -15.16 24.89
C SER A 152 15.12 -14.69 23.83
N LYS A 153 13.96 -14.19 24.26
CA LYS A 153 13.03 -13.50 23.37
C LYS A 153 13.88 -12.55 22.54
N THR A 154 13.69 -12.55 21.23
CA THR A 154 13.99 -11.36 20.45
C THR A 154 13.38 -10.21 21.24
N ARG A 155 14.23 -9.31 21.72
CA ARG A 155 13.76 -8.12 22.42
C ARG A 155 13.08 -7.34 21.32
N ASP A 156 11.75 -7.49 21.22
CA ASP A 156 10.94 -6.78 20.24
C ASP A 156 11.44 -5.34 20.26
N GLU A 157 11.89 -4.88 19.11
CA GLU A 157 12.46 -3.55 18.98
C GLU A 157 11.34 -2.60 19.39
N LEU A 158 11.51 -1.99 20.57
CA LEU A 158 10.58 -1.02 21.06
C LEU A 158 10.64 0.13 20.07
N ASP A 159 9.56 0.28 19.30
CA ASP A 159 9.26 1.50 18.56
C ASP A 159 9.32 2.67 19.57
N VAL A 160 10.51 3.28 19.72
CA VAL A 160 10.67 4.59 20.37
C VAL A 160 10.48 5.71 19.34
N ALA A 161 9.87 5.39 18.19
CA ALA A 161 8.97 6.29 17.50
C ALA A 161 7.66 6.38 18.30
N PRO A 162 7.29 7.53 18.88
CA PRO A 162 6.04 7.66 19.62
C PRO A 162 4.84 7.37 18.72
N LYS A 163 4.05 6.32 19.02
CA LYS A 163 2.90 5.92 18.18
C LYS A 163 1.80 6.99 18.03
N ASP A 164 1.77 7.96 18.94
CA ASP A 164 0.88 9.12 18.88
C ASP A 164 1.41 10.24 17.96
N MET A 165 2.71 10.25 17.64
CA MET A 165 3.26 11.15 16.61
C MET A 165 3.14 10.52 15.22
N LYS A 166 1.89 10.26 14.83
CA LYS A 166 1.52 10.21 13.41
C LYS A 166 1.73 11.60 12.82
N GLN A 167 2.98 11.89 12.42
CA GLN A 167 3.33 13.02 11.59
C GLN A 167 2.38 13.00 10.39
N ARG A 168 1.43 13.94 10.35
CA ARG A 168 0.55 14.08 9.19
C ARG A 168 1.45 14.53 8.05
N ASP A 169 1.51 13.73 7.01
CA ASP A 169 2.36 13.97 5.84
C ASP A 169 1.76 15.04 4.92
N SER A 170 1.19 16.10 5.51
CA SER A 170 0.74 17.34 4.87
C SER A 170 1.96 18.16 4.44
N ARG A 171 2.75 17.58 3.52
CA ARG A 171 3.84 18.25 2.79
C ARG A 171 3.32 19.29 1.80
N GLU A 172 2.01 19.27 1.52
CA GLU A 172 1.28 20.18 0.63
C GLU A 172 1.48 21.68 0.94
N THR A 173 1.84 22.02 2.19
CA THR A 173 2.10 23.39 2.62
C THR A 173 3.59 23.77 2.63
N ILE A 174 4.51 22.85 2.30
CA ILE A 174 5.96 23.09 2.34
C ILE A 174 6.46 23.47 0.94
N HIS A 175 6.88 24.72 0.77
CA HIS A 175 7.44 25.21 -0.49
C HIS A 175 8.93 24.84 -0.65
N VAL A 176 9.70 24.84 0.45
CA VAL A 176 11.13 24.48 0.42
C VAL A 176 11.41 23.27 1.32
N SER A 177 11.94 22.20 0.71
CA SER A 177 12.27 20.94 1.40
C SER A 177 13.72 20.90 1.90
N SER A 178 13.93 20.29 3.06
CA SER A 178 15.25 19.97 3.62
C SER A 178 16.09 19.13 2.64
N ARG A 179 17.39 19.44 2.52
CA ARG A 179 18.31 18.83 1.54
C ARG A 179 19.40 18.01 2.23
N LEU A 180 19.47 16.71 1.94
CA LEU A 180 20.58 15.85 2.35
C LEU A 180 21.71 15.89 1.31
N LEU A 181 22.94 16.08 1.79
CA LEU A 181 24.20 15.95 1.05
C LEU A 181 24.97 14.74 1.62
N PRO A 182 24.73 13.52 1.12
CA PRO A 182 25.34 12.30 1.66
C PRO A 182 26.74 12.06 1.07
N ASN A 183 27.63 11.46 1.87
CA ASN A 183 28.97 11.00 1.45
C ASN A 183 29.77 12.04 0.66
N ILE A 184 29.95 13.22 1.27
CA ILE A 184 30.79 14.30 0.75
C ILE A 184 32.25 13.84 0.79
N GLN A 185 32.94 13.95 -0.35
CA GLN A 185 34.34 13.57 -0.46
C GLN A 185 35.23 14.61 0.22
N MET A 186 36.13 14.13 1.09
CA MET A 186 37.12 14.95 1.79
C MET A 186 38.44 14.96 1.01
N VAL A 187 39.01 16.15 0.77
CA VAL A 187 40.37 16.32 0.22
C VAL A 187 41.28 16.75 1.35
N ASP A 188 42.31 15.96 1.66
CA ASP A 188 43.22 16.18 2.81
C ASP A 188 42.48 16.41 4.15
N GLY A 189 41.36 15.72 4.35
CA GLY A 189 40.50 15.85 5.53
C GLY A 189 39.63 17.12 5.55
N LYS A 190 39.67 17.96 4.51
CA LYS A 190 38.81 19.14 4.31
C LYS A 190 37.67 18.83 3.33
N ALA A 191 36.47 19.30 3.62
CA ALA A 191 35.41 19.51 2.64
C ALA A 191 34.93 20.97 2.67
N GLU A 192 34.35 21.41 1.56
CA GLU A 192 33.82 22.75 1.39
C GLU A 192 32.48 22.66 0.67
N ILE A 193 31.44 23.19 1.30
CA ILE A 193 30.04 23.04 0.87
C ILE A 193 29.48 24.41 0.57
N ASP A 194 28.84 24.57 -0.59
CA ASP A 194 28.10 25.78 -0.92
C ASP A 194 26.80 25.85 -0.10
N LEU A 195 26.58 26.97 0.59
CA LEU A 195 25.37 27.27 1.35
C LEU A 195 24.54 28.40 0.71
N SER A 196 24.91 28.90 -0.46
CA SER A 196 24.28 30.07 -1.10
C SER A 196 22.75 29.91 -1.21
N ASP A 197 22.26 28.84 -1.87
CA ASP A 197 20.83 28.51 -1.99
C ASP A 197 20.12 28.35 -0.63
N TYR A 198 20.87 27.90 0.37
CA TYR A 198 20.33 27.49 1.67
C TYR A 198 20.20 28.65 2.66
N LYS A 199 21.04 29.70 2.55
CA LYS A 199 21.03 30.83 3.48
C LYS A 199 19.71 31.59 3.52
N GLU A 200 18.97 31.62 2.42
CA GLU A 200 17.66 32.28 2.34
C GLU A 200 16.56 31.46 3.04
N ASN A 201 16.57 30.13 2.88
CA ASN A 201 15.44 29.24 3.21
C ASN A 201 15.74 28.20 4.32
N GLY A 202 16.86 28.36 5.03
CA GLY A 202 17.41 27.38 5.95
C GLY A 202 17.60 27.88 7.38
N CYS A 203 17.43 26.98 8.36
CA CYS A 203 17.54 27.28 9.80
C CYS A 203 18.65 26.49 10.51
N GLU A 204 18.80 25.20 10.21
CA GLU A 204 19.68 24.27 10.94
C GLU A 204 20.48 23.35 9.98
N VAL A 205 21.80 23.39 10.10
CA VAL A 205 22.73 22.50 9.40
C VAL A 205 23.23 21.44 10.37
N GLU A 206 22.80 20.19 10.19
CA GLU A 206 23.35 19.04 10.92
C GLU A 206 24.47 18.39 10.09
N VAL A 207 25.67 18.31 10.67
CA VAL A 207 26.85 17.67 10.08
C VAL A 207 27.16 16.39 10.84
N VAL A 208 27.29 15.27 10.12
CA VAL A 208 27.60 13.94 10.69
C VAL A 208 28.81 13.35 9.98
N ALA A 209 29.91 13.17 10.72
CA ALA A 209 31.09 12.46 10.28
C ALA A 209 31.07 10.99 10.73
N VAL A 210 31.42 10.09 9.81
CA VAL A 210 31.43 8.63 10.00
C VAL A 210 32.81 8.09 9.62
N ASP A 211 33.44 7.32 10.51
CA ASP A 211 34.78 6.75 10.28
C ASP A 211 34.99 5.42 11.04
N GLU A 212 34.96 4.30 10.33
CA GLU A 212 35.10 2.93 10.89
C GLU A 212 34.19 2.65 12.11
N GLY A 213 32.94 3.11 12.09
CA GLY A 213 32.00 2.95 13.21
C GLY A 213 32.19 3.95 14.36
N ARG A 214 33.05 4.96 14.20
CA ARG A 214 33.03 6.19 15.00
C ARG A 214 32.07 7.20 14.35
N PHE A 215 31.28 7.89 15.17
CA PHE A 215 30.22 8.80 14.73
C PHE A 215 30.31 10.12 15.50
N LEU A 216 30.55 11.23 14.79
CA LEU A 216 30.62 12.57 15.38
C LEU A 216 29.64 13.51 14.68
N ASP A 217 28.69 14.03 15.44
CA ASP A 217 27.62 14.93 15.02
C ASP A 217 27.86 16.36 15.54
N THR A 218 27.43 17.35 14.76
CA THR A 218 27.47 18.78 15.13
C THR A 218 26.34 19.51 14.44
N VAL A 219 25.61 20.33 15.19
CA VAL A 219 24.53 21.17 14.67
C VAL A 219 24.99 22.63 14.64
N LEU A 220 24.80 23.29 13.50
CA LEU A 220 25.03 24.72 13.31
C LEU A 220 23.70 25.42 13.00
N PHE A 221 23.34 26.43 13.80
CA PHE A 221 22.19 27.28 13.52
C PHE A 221 22.62 28.50 12.71
N TYR A 222 21.87 28.85 11.67
CA TYR A 222 22.15 30.02 10.86
C TYR A 222 21.18 31.16 11.23
N SER A 223 21.65 32.14 12.00
CA SER A 223 20.88 33.35 12.31
C SER A 223 20.85 34.27 11.06
N GLY A 224 19.89 34.03 10.18
CA GLY A 224 19.54 34.99 9.13
C GLY A 224 18.82 36.22 9.69
N SER A 225 18.39 37.12 8.80
CA SER A 225 17.41 38.16 9.16
C SER A 225 16.13 37.49 9.67
N GLU A 226 15.54 38.02 10.75
CA GLU A 226 14.38 37.43 11.41
C GLU A 226 13.07 37.62 10.62
N ASP A 227 13.01 38.62 9.74
CA ASP A 227 11.79 38.97 8.99
C ASP A 227 11.41 37.94 7.91
N ASP A 228 10.12 37.54 7.91
CA ASP A 228 9.34 36.90 6.83
C ASP A 228 9.86 35.63 6.12
N ARG A 229 10.86 34.93 6.66
CA ARG A 229 11.29 33.59 6.16
C ARG A 229 10.14 32.60 6.01
N VAL A 230 9.19 32.58 6.95
CA VAL A 230 8.06 31.64 6.96
C VAL A 230 7.24 31.73 5.67
N SER A 231 7.02 32.95 5.15
CA SER A 231 6.26 33.24 3.94
C SER A 231 6.95 32.78 2.64
N LEU A 232 8.25 32.49 2.68
CA LEU A 232 9.02 31.93 1.56
C LEU A 232 9.10 30.39 1.61
N MET A 233 9.00 29.83 2.81
CA MET A 233 9.19 28.40 3.09
C MET A 233 7.86 27.63 3.14
N VAL A 234 6.74 28.32 3.38
CA VAL A 234 5.39 27.76 3.53
C VAL A 234 4.49 28.32 2.42
N GLN A 235 3.75 27.45 1.72
CA GLN A 235 2.77 27.88 0.73
C GLN A 235 1.54 28.50 1.42
N GLN A 236 1.27 29.77 1.13
CA GLN A 236 0.11 30.51 1.65
C GLN A 236 -1.20 29.91 1.12
N GLN A 237 -1.97 29.25 1.99
CA GLN A 237 -3.28 28.68 1.66
C GLN A 237 -4.40 29.66 2.00
N GLU A 238 -4.52 30.72 1.19
CA GLU A 238 -5.62 31.68 1.24
C GLU A 238 -6.55 31.49 0.03
N LEU A 239 -7.84 31.83 0.21
CA LEU A 239 -8.79 31.93 -0.90
C LEU A 239 -8.51 33.22 -1.69
N GLU A 240 -8.42 33.13 -3.02
CA GLU A 240 -8.24 34.30 -3.89
C GLU A 240 -9.33 35.38 -3.67
N GLU A 241 -10.52 34.95 -3.27
CA GLU A 241 -11.60 35.79 -2.78
C GLU A 241 -12.10 35.30 -1.41
N SER A 242 -12.00 36.15 -0.39
CA SER A 242 -12.49 35.84 0.96
C SER A 242 -14.01 35.67 1.04
N LEU A 243 -14.46 34.83 1.98
CA LEU A 243 -15.87 34.67 2.31
C LEU A 243 -16.35 35.80 3.24
N ASP A 244 -17.61 36.20 3.10
CA ASP A 244 -18.23 37.27 3.91
C ASP A 244 -18.43 36.81 5.36
N PRO A 245 -17.72 37.37 6.37
CA PRO A 245 -17.79 36.90 7.75
C PRO A 245 -19.13 37.20 8.44
N SER A 246 -20.05 37.93 7.79
CA SER A 246 -21.43 38.11 8.28
C SER A 246 -22.37 36.96 7.88
N LYS A 247 -21.92 36.01 7.04
CA LYS A 247 -22.71 34.89 6.52
C LYS A 247 -22.16 33.55 6.96
N ASN A 248 -23.07 32.60 7.20
CA ASN A 248 -22.72 31.20 7.42
C ASN A 248 -22.62 30.49 6.07
N TYR A 249 -21.48 29.84 5.81
CA TYR A 249 -21.24 29.01 4.63
C TYR A 249 -21.12 27.54 5.01
N THR A 250 -21.42 26.65 4.07
CA THR A 250 -21.15 25.21 4.16
C THR A 250 -20.63 24.72 2.81
N GLU A 251 -19.76 23.72 2.83
CA GLU A 251 -19.41 22.97 1.62
C GLU A 251 -20.63 22.15 1.17
N GLU A 252 -20.92 22.12 -0.14
CA GLU A 252 -21.98 21.27 -0.73
C GLU A 252 -21.42 20.55 -1.96
N LYS A 253 -21.37 19.21 -1.93
CA LYS A 253 -20.95 18.40 -3.08
C LYS A 253 -22.16 18.10 -3.97
N ARG A 254 -22.34 18.91 -5.00
CA ARG A 254 -23.44 18.79 -5.97
C ARG A 254 -22.97 18.13 -7.27
N ILE A 255 -23.78 17.22 -7.79
CA ILE A 255 -23.63 16.68 -9.15
C ILE A 255 -24.72 17.32 -10.02
N SER A 256 -24.33 17.91 -11.14
CA SER A 256 -25.23 18.57 -12.09
C SER A 256 -24.96 18.06 -13.50
N VAL A 257 -26.01 17.64 -14.20
CA VAL A 257 -25.93 17.37 -15.65
C VAL A 257 -25.90 18.71 -16.36
N VAL A 258 -24.88 18.94 -17.20
CA VAL A 258 -24.74 20.15 -18.02
C VAL A 258 -25.03 19.78 -19.46
N THR A 259 -25.84 20.59 -20.15
CA THR A 259 -26.16 20.41 -21.57
C THR A 259 -25.84 21.68 -22.35
N ALA A 260 -25.91 21.62 -23.68
CA ALA A 260 -25.75 22.82 -24.52
C ALA A 260 -26.94 23.80 -24.39
N GLU A 261 -28.07 23.34 -23.86
CA GLU A 261 -29.29 24.13 -23.65
C GLU A 261 -29.36 24.67 -22.20
N GLU A 262 -28.77 23.95 -21.24
CA GLU A 262 -28.69 24.30 -19.82
C GLU A 262 -27.22 24.39 -19.35
N PRO A 263 -26.54 25.53 -19.60
CA PRO A 263 -25.17 25.76 -19.15
C PRO A 263 -25.11 26.09 -17.64
N LEU A 264 -24.19 25.48 -16.92
CA LEU A 264 -23.94 25.77 -15.51
C LEU A 264 -23.03 26.99 -15.35
N SER A 265 -23.49 28.00 -14.60
CA SER A 265 -22.62 29.06 -14.09
C SER A 265 -21.85 28.55 -12.86
N ILE A 266 -20.53 28.67 -12.88
CA ILE A 266 -19.62 28.23 -11.82
C ILE A 266 -19.05 29.48 -11.14
N ASP A 267 -18.99 29.48 -9.80
CA ASP A 267 -18.37 30.57 -9.01
C ASP A 267 -16.86 30.33 -8.84
N SER A 268 -16.07 31.39 -8.71
CA SER A 268 -14.59 31.32 -8.55
C SER A 268 -14.17 30.47 -7.35
N LYS A 269 -15.04 30.37 -6.34
CA LYS A 269 -14.85 29.62 -5.07
C LYS A 269 -15.23 28.14 -5.15
N SER A 270 -15.53 27.60 -6.34
CA SER A 270 -15.97 26.21 -6.51
C SER A 270 -14.89 25.35 -7.18
N GLU A 271 -14.37 24.34 -6.48
CA GLU A 271 -13.63 23.26 -7.14
C GLU A 271 -14.56 22.49 -8.09
N MET A 272 -14.09 22.21 -9.31
CA MET A 272 -14.89 21.51 -10.32
C MET A 272 -14.08 20.40 -11.01
N GLN A 273 -14.65 19.20 -11.05
CA GLN A 273 -14.21 18.12 -11.93
C GLN A 273 -15.27 17.87 -13.00
N VAL A 274 -14.90 18.05 -14.28
CA VAL A 274 -15.76 17.66 -15.41
C VAL A 274 -15.67 16.15 -15.62
N LEU A 275 -16.81 15.50 -15.83
CA LEU A 275 -16.93 14.09 -16.23
C LEU A 275 -17.71 14.07 -17.56
N ALA A 276 -17.00 13.94 -18.69
CA ALA A 276 -17.58 14.05 -20.03
C ALA A 276 -17.88 12.67 -20.66
N SER A 277 -17.28 11.61 -20.13
CA SER A 277 -17.30 10.26 -20.67
C SER A 277 -17.48 9.19 -19.58
N LEU A 278 -17.83 7.98 -20.00
CA LEU A 278 -17.85 6.81 -19.12
C LEU A 278 -16.46 6.45 -18.59
N GLU A 279 -15.40 6.82 -19.32
CA GLU A 279 -14.00 6.60 -18.93
C GLU A 279 -13.59 7.52 -17.76
N ASP A 280 -14.11 8.76 -17.71
CA ASP A 280 -13.88 9.69 -16.60
C ASP A 280 -14.58 9.20 -15.31
N VAL A 281 -15.83 8.74 -15.43
CA VAL A 281 -16.59 8.15 -14.31
C VAL A 281 -15.89 6.88 -13.79
N TRP A 282 -15.34 6.07 -14.69
CA TRP A 282 -14.55 4.89 -14.33
C TRP A 282 -13.23 5.24 -13.63
N LEU A 283 -12.54 6.29 -14.08
CA LEU A 283 -11.34 6.81 -13.41
C LEU A 283 -11.68 7.32 -12.00
N LEU A 284 -12.75 8.08 -11.84
CA LEU A 284 -13.23 8.54 -10.53
C LEU A 284 -13.55 7.36 -9.60
N LEU A 285 -14.28 6.34 -10.07
CA LEU A 285 -14.55 5.13 -9.30
C LEU A 285 -13.25 4.40 -8.91
N LYS A 286 -12.24 4.35 -9.78
CA LYS A 286 -10.93 3.75 -9.50
C LYS A 286 -10.11 4.55 -8.47
N VAL A 287 -10.27 5.87 -8.41
CA VAL A 287 -9.61 6.73 -7.41
C VAL A 287 -10.30 6.63 -6.04
N LEU A 288 -11.63 6.52 -6.02
CA LEU A 288 -12.41 6.39 -4.79
C LEU A 288 -12.41 4.96 -4.19
N LEU A 289 -12.15 3.94 -5.01
CA LEU A 289 -12.15 2.53 -4.62
C LEU A 289 -10.81 1.87 -4.96
N ASP A 290 -9.92 1.78 -3.98
CA ASP A 290 -8.69 0.96 -4.07
C ASP A 290 -9.02 -0.54 -3.97
N ASP A 291 -9.72 -1.04 -4.99
CA ASP A 291 -10.09 -2.44 -5.12
C ASP A 291 -9.66 -3.01 -6.47
N SER A 292 -8.64 -3.87 -6.44
CA SER A 292 -8.15 -4.63 -7.60
C SER A 292 -9.25 -5.39 -8.35
N ARG A 293 -10.36 -5.77 -7.70
CA ARG A 293 -11.50 -6.45 -8.33
C ARG A 293 -12.21 -5.55 -9.34
N LEU A 294 -12.26 -4.22 -9.13
CA LEU A 294 -12.88 -3.28 -10.05
C LEU A 294 -12.27 -3.38 -11.46
N GLN A 295 -10.94 -3.58 -11.56
CA GLN A 295 -10.26 -3.69 -12.86
C GLN A 295 -10.78 -4.86 -13.72
N GLN A 296 -11.39 -5.90 -13.11
CA GLN A 296 -11.98 -7.03 -13.82
C GLN A 296 -13.22 -6.64 -14.64
N PHE A 297 -13.91 -5.56 -14.27
CA PHE A 297 -15.11 -5.04 -14.93
C PHE A 297 -14.83 -3.98 -16.01
N SER A 298 -13.55 -3.70 -16.30
CA SER A 298 -13.12 -2.73 -17.33
C SER A 298 -13.68 -3.03 -18.74
N PHE A 299 -14.13 -4.26 -18.98
CA PHE A 299 -14.84 -4.63 -20.22
C PHE A 299 -16.13 -3.82 -20.45
N LEU A 300 -16.78 -3.30 -19.40
CA LEU A 300 -18.00 -2.49 -19.51
C LEU A 300 -17.80 -1.21 -20.33
N LEU A 301 -16.59 -0.63 -20.30
CA LEU A 301 -16.21 0.55 -21.11
C LEU A 301 -16.34 0.33 -22.62
N SER A 302 -16.29 -0.93 -23.07
CA SER A 302 -16.36 -1.32 -24.47
C SER A 302 -17.58 -2.17 -24.82
N TRP A 303 -18.56 -2.28 -23.91
CA TRP A 303 -19.73 -3.15 -24.03
C TRP A 303 -20.48 -2.95 -25.36
N ASP A 304 -20.70 -1.70 -25.77
CA ASP A 304 -21.44 -1.36 -27.00
C ASP A 304 -20.73 -1.83 -28.29
N ARG A 305 -19.42 -2.11 -28.22
CA ARG A 305 -18.59 -2.56 -29.35
C ARG A 305 -18.50 -4.09 -29.46
N MET A 306 -19.07 -4.83 -28.52
CA MET A 306 -19.00 -6.30 -28.44
C MET A 306 -20.18 -6.99 -29.14
N ASN A 307 -19.93 -8.17 -29.70
CA ASN A 307 -21.02 -9.03 -30.20
C ASN A 307 -21.73 -9.79 -29.07
N GLU A 308 -22.93 -10.31 -29.32
CA GLU A 308 -23.74 -11.03 -28.32
C GLU A 308 -23.01 -12.22 -27.68
N LYS A 309 -22.15 -12.93 -28.43
CA LYS A 309 -21.41 -14.10 -27.91
C LYS A 309 -20.34 -13.67 -26.91
N GLU A 310 -19.68 -12.54 -27.15
CA GLU A 310 -18.75 -11.92 -26.20
C GLU A 310 -19.47 -11.37 -24.98
N LYS A 311 -20.58 -10.64 -25.17
CA LYS A 311 -21.44 -10.13 -24.09
C LYS A 311 -21.91 -11.26 -23.18
N MET A 312 -22.48 -12.33 -23.73
CA MET A 312 -22.90 -13.52 -22.98
C MET A 312 -21.74 -14.22 -22.27
N ARG A 313 -20.56 -14.35 -22.90
CA ARG A 313 -19.38 -14.97 -22.28
C ARG A 313 -18.86 -14.14 -21.10
N LEU A 314 -18.82 -12.82 -21.22
CA LEU A 314 -18.36 -11.93 -20.16
C LEU A 314 -19.40 -11.84 -19.02
N TYR A 315 -20.68 -11.73 -19.35
CA TYR A 315 -21.78 -11.75 -18.39
C TYR A 315 -21.81 -13.04 -17.56
N ASN A 316 -21.64 -14.21 -18.19
CA ASN A 316 -21.56 -15.49 -17.47
C ASN A 316 -20.32 -15.63 -16.59
N LYS A 317 -19.22 -14.89 -16.88
CA LYS A 317 -18.01 -14.90 -16.04
C LYS A 317 -18.10 -13.91 -14.87
N TYR A 318 -18.69 -12.73 -15.10
CA TYR A 318 -18.70 -11.61 -14.17
C TYR A 318 -20.12 -11.24 -13.75
N ASN A 319 -20.92 -12.26 -13.41
CA ASN A 319 -22.32 -12.11 -13.05
C ASN A 319 -22.47 -11.48 -11.65
N CYS A 320 -22.99 -10.25 -11.58
CA CYS A 320 -23.33 -9.58 -10.32
C CYS A 320 -24.47 -8.56 -10.52
N SER A 321 -25.03 -8.07 -9.42
CA SER A 321 -26.19 -7.16 -9.43
C SER A 321 -25.86 -5.82 -10.12
N GLU A 322 -24.63 -5.34 -9.96
CA GLU A 322 -24.12 -4.09 -10.52
C GLU A 322 -24.03 -4.18 -12.06
N VAL A 323 -23.59 -5.34 -12.58
CA VAL A 323 -23.60 -5.63 -14.02
C VAL A 323 -25.02 -5.76 -14.56
N ASN A 324 -25.95 -6.36 -13.80
CA ASN A 324 -27.37 -6.41 -14.20
C ASN A 324 -27.97 -5.00 -14.34
N VAL A 325 -27.68 -4.10 -13.39
CA VAL A 325 -28.10 -2.69 -13.41
C VAL A 325 -27.46 -1.93 -14.59
N PHE A 326 -26.16 -2.11 -14.83
CA PHE A 326 -25.48 -1.49 -15.98
C PHE A 326 -26.13 -1.90 -17.31
N ILE A 327 -26.35 -3.21 -17.51
CA ILE A 327 -26.95 -3.74 -18.74
C ILE A 327 -28.40 -3.26 -18.90
N TYR A 328 -29.18 -3.19 -17.82
CA TYR A 328 -30.56 -2.68 -17.84
C TYR A 328 -30.67 -1.24 -18.37
N PHE A 329 -29.76 -0.37 -17.98
CA PHE A 329 -29.73 1.04 -18.43
C PHE A 329 -29.01 1.22 -19.78
N ARG A 330 -27.97 0.45 -20.08
CA ARG A 330 -27.14 0.64 -21.29
C ARG A 330 -27.60 -0.16 -22.50
N ASP A 331 -28.10 -1.38 -22.31
CA ASP A 331 -28.38 -2.36 -23.35
C ASP A 331 -29.67 -3.13 -23.04
N ARG A 332 -30.77 -2.37 -22.99
CA ARG A 332 -32.09 -2.88 -22.62
C ARG A 332 -32.56 -4.07 -23.49
N PRO A 333 -32.34 -4.12 -24.82
CA PRO A 333 -32.71 -5.29 -25.63
C PRO A 333 -32.00 -6.57 -25.20
N PHE A 334 -30.71 -6.50 -24.85
CA PHE A 334 -29.96 -7.64 -24.33
C PHE A 334 -30.43 -8.04 -22.93
N PHE A 335 -30.81 -7.07 -22.08
CA PHE A 335 -31.41 -7.34 -20.77
C PHE A 335 -32.71 -8.15 -20.90
N ASP A 336 -33.67 -7.67 -21.69
CA ASP A 336 -34.98 -8.31 -21.81
C ASP A 336 -34.90 -9.68 -22.51
N ALA A 337 -33.98 -9.86 -23.46
CA ALA A 337 -33.80 -11.12 -24.18
C ALA A 337 -33.19 -12.26 -23.33
N TYR A 338 -32.20 -11.95 -22.47
CA TYR A 338 -31.39 -12.97 -21.80
C TYR A 338 -31.41 -12.90 -20.25
N LEU A 339 -31.48 -11.69 -19.69
CA LEU A 339 -31.36 -11.49 -18.24
C LEU A 339 -32.71 -11.55 -17.53
N ALA A 340 -33.74 -10.89 -18.06
CA ALA A 340 -35.05 -10.77 -17.40
C ALA A 340 -35.63 -12.12 -16.96
N SER A 341 -35.72 -13.09 -17.88
CA SER A 341 -36.16 -14.46 -17.61
C SER A 341 -35.30 -15.18 -16.56
N SER A 342 -33.99 -14.96 -16.60
CA SER A 342 -33.04 -15.56 -15.65
C SER A 342 -33.19 -15.01 -14.22
N LEU A 343 -33.50 -13.72 -14.08
CA LEU A 343 -33.78 -13.06 -12.80
C LEU A 343 -35.18 -13.43 -12.27
N GLN A 344 -36.18 -13.55 -13.14
CA GLN A 344 -37.52 -14.03 -12.77
C GLN A 344 -37.50 -15.48 -12.24
N LEU A 345 -36.66 -16.36 -12.80
CA LEU A 345 -36.50 -17.74 -12.33
C LEU A 345 -35.58 -17.90 -11.10
N LYS A 346 -34.88 -16.85 -10.68
CA LYS A 346 -33.98 -16.86 -9.51
C LYS A 346 -34.76 -17.20 -8.22
N VAL A 347 -34.27 -18.19 -7.47
CA VAL A 347 -34.94 -18.74 -6.27
C VAL A 347 -35.05 -17.69 -5.16
N GLU A 348 -33.92 -17.09 -4.77
CA GLU A 348 -33.86 -15.96 -3.86
C GLU A 348 -33.62 -14.67 -4.65
N LYS A 349 -34.55 -13.73 -4.55
CA LYS A 349 -34.50 -12.43 -5.24
C LYS A 349 -34.09 -11.32 -4.26
N SER A 350 -33.08 -10.55 -4.64
CA SER A 350 -32.72 -9.27 -4.01
C SER A 350 -33.73 -8.17 -4.37
N PHE A 351 -33.57 -6.99 -3.78
CA PHE A 351 -34.35 -5.82 -4.18
C PHE A 351 -34.11 -5.49 -5.66
N LEU A 352 -32.84 -5.48 -6.12
CA LEU A 352 -32.51 -5.22 -7.52
C LEU A 352 -33.11 -6.26 -8.48
N ASP A 353 -33.12 -7.56 -8.15
CA ASP A 353 -33.73 -8.57 -9.04
C ASP A 353 -35.24 -8.32 -9.25
N VAL A 354 -35.95 -7.89 -8.20
CA VAL A 354 -37.38 -7.55 -8.27
C VAL A 354 -37.60 -6.22 -9.01
N TRP A 355 -36.82 -5.19 -8.68
CA TRP A 355 -36.89 -3.86 -9.28
C TRP A 355 -36.62 -3.90 -10.79
N LEU A 356 -35.54 -4.56 -11.22
CA LEU A 356 -35.16 -4.70 -12.63
C LEU A 356 -36.15 -5.54 -13.46
N THR A 357 -36.99 -6.35 -12.81
CA THR A 357 -38.03 -7.15 -13.49
C THR A 357 -39.42 -6.53 -13.40
N GLY A 358 -39.56 -5.34 -12.81
CA GLY A 358 -40.85 -4.64 -12.65
C GLY A 358 -41.80 -5.29 -11.64
N GLY A 359 -41.28 -6.07 -10.68
CA GLY A 359 -42.07 -6.70 -9.63
C GLY A 359 -42.36 -5.79 -8.44
N ASP A 360 -43.30 -6.20 -7.59
CA ASP A 360 -43.66 -5.47 -6.37
C ASP A 360 -42.51 -5.45 -5.33
N VAL A 361 -41.97 -4.25 -5.08
CA VAL A 361 -40.92 -4.01 -4.08
C VAL A 361 -41.46 -3.74 -2.67
N SER A 362 -42.79 -3.72 -2.44
CA SER A 362 -43.40 -3.40 -1.15
C SER A 362 -42.92 -4.29 0.00
N ARG A 363 -42.51 -5.53 -0.29
CA ARG A 363 -41.88 -6.44 0.68
C ARG A 363 -40.63 -5.83 1.33
N PHE A 364 -39.85 -5.03 0.59
CA PHE A 364 -38.63 -4.36 1.07
C PHE A 364 -38.92 -3.07 1.87
N LEU A 365 -40.19 -2.76 2.16
CA LEU A 365 -40.57 -1.73 3.13
C LEU A 365 -40.57 -2.25 4.58
N GLN A 366 -40.64 -3.58 4.79
CA GLN A 366 -40.62 -4.19 6.13
C GLN A 366 -39.24 -4.00 6.78
N PRO A 367 -39.12 -3.66 8.07
CA PRO A 367 -37.83 -3.34 8.72
C PRO A 367 -36.73 -4.39 8.47
N GLN A 368 -37.05 -5.67 8.65
CA GLN A 368 -36.15 -6.82 8.43
C GLN A 368 -35.50 -6.91 7.03
N PHE A 369 -36.11 -6.27 6.02
CA PHE A 369 -35.58 -6.18 4.65
C PHE A 369 -35.07 -4.76 4.36
N PHE A 370 -35.71 -3.71 4.88
CA PHE A 370 -35.33 -2.32 4.65
C PHE A 370 -34.05 -1.90 5.40
N GLU A 371 -33.64 -2.64 6.43
CA GLU A 371 -32.33 -2.54 7.10
C GLU A 371 -31.19 -3.26 6.34
N ARG A 372 -31.53 -4.11 5.36
CA ARG A 372 -30.55 -4.92 4.61
C ARG A 372 -30.18 -4.33 3.24
N LEU A 373 -30.86 -3.27 2.81
CA LEU A 373 -30.58 -2.63 1.53
C LEU A 373 -29.26 -1.86 1.60
N ASN A 374 -28.51 -1.84 0.50
CA ASN A 374 -27.36 -0.94 0.39
C ASN A 374 -27.81 0.50 0.05
N ALA A 375 -26.91 1.48 0.18
CA ALA A 375 -27.25 2.90 -0.01
C ALA A 375 -27.84 3.23 -1.40
N PHE A 376 -27.45 2.50 -2.45
CA PHE A 376 -27.99 2.63 -3.80
C PHE A 376 -29.39 2.02 -3.93
N GLU A 377 -29.63 0.86 -3.32
CA GLU A 377 -30.97 0.27 -3.21
C GLU A 377 -31.91 1.15 -2.37
N HIS A 378 -31.41 1.80 -1.31
CA HIS A 378 -32.15 2.83 -0.57
C HIS A 378 -32.54 4.02 -1.45
N ALA A 379 -31.63 4.49 -2.32
CA ALA A 379 -31.91 5.60 -3.25
C ALA A 379 -32.97 5.21 -4.30
N LEU A 380 -32.91 4.01 -4.87
CA LEU A 380 -33.93 3.48 -5.79
C LEU A 380 -35.28 3.26 -5.08
N ARG A 381 -35.27 2.84 -3.80
CA ARG A 381 -36.46 2.75 -2.93
C ARG A 381 -37.01 4.14 -2.55
N ALA A 382 -36.25 5.22 -2.71
CA ALA A 382 -36.72 6.58 -2.50
C ALA A 382 -37.27 7.23 -3.78
N SER A 383 -36.64 7.02 -4.95
CA SER A 383 -37.09 7.62 -6.22
C SER A 383 -38.48 7.12 -6.65
N LEU A 384 -38.77 5.84 -6.44
CA LEU A 384 -40.12 5.28 -6.64
C LEU A 384 -41.18 5.99 -5.76
N MET A 385 -40.87 6.26 -4.49
CA MET A 385 -41.81 6.90 -3.56
C MET A 385 -42.11 8.37 -3.91
N SER A 386 -41.25 9.05 -4.68
CA SER A 386 -41.58 10.33 -5.30
C SER A 386 -42.56 10.18 -6.48
N GLU A 387 -42.35 9.19 -7.35
CA GLU A 387 -43.24 8.95 -8.49
C GLU A 387 -44.64 8.49 -8.06
N GLU A 388 -44.74 7.58 -7.08
CA GLU A 388 -46.01 7.14 -6.49
C GLU A 388 -46.83 8.31 -5.93
N LYS A 389 -46.17 9.26 -5.23
CA LYS A 389 -46.82 10.46 -4.69
C LYS A 389 -47.29 11.41 -5.79
N VAL A 390 -46.48 11.62 -6.83
CA VAL A 390 -46.85 12.46 -7.99
C VAL A 390 -48.03 11.87 -8.75
N GLN A 391 -48.09 10.53 -8.90
CA GLN A 391 -49.25 9.86 -9.50
C GLN A 391 -50.51 9.99 -8.63
N GLN A 392 -50.39 9.85 -7.31
CA GLN A 392 -51.52 10.07 -6.38
C GLN A 392 -52.02 11.52 -6.38
N SER A 393 -51.14 12.52 -6.49
CA SER A 393 -51.54 13.93 -6.59
C SER A 393 -52.11 14.35 -7.95
N ASN A 394 -52.00 13.50 -8.97
CA ASN A 394 -52.59 13.71 -10.30
C ASN A 394 -53.91 12.93 -10.50
N LEU A 395 -54.40 12.25 -9.46
CA LEU A 395 -55.61 11.40 -9.47
C LEU A 395 -56.67 11.84 -8.43
N GLY A 396 -56.50 13.02 -7.83
CA GLY A 396 -57.44 13.64 -6.88
C GLY A 396 -57.61 15.14 -7.14
#